data_AF-A0A2U3R666-F1
#
_entry.id   AF-A0A2U3R666-F1
#
_cell.length_a   1.000
_cell.length_b   1.000
_cell.length_c   1.000
_cell.angle_alpha   90.00
_cell.angle_beta   90.00
_cell.angle_gamma   90.00
#
_symmetry.space_group_name_H-M   'P 1'
#
loop_
_entity.id
_entity.type
_entity.pdbx_description
1 polymer ?
#
loop_
_entity_poly.entity_id
_entity_poly.type
_entity_poly.pdbx_seq_one_letter_code
_entity_poly.pdbx_strand_id
1 'polypeptide(L)' 'MLRNEFIEKVKQISKENLVFIDESGIEDNACREYGWSIKGTRCYGNKAYQHKSSVSMIAGLCNNQIIAPVIFERY' A
#
# COMPACT_ATOMS: atom_id res chain seq x y z
N MET A 1 -19.56 -17.60 -9.67
CA MET A 1 -20.48 -16.71 -10.39
C MET A 1 -20.33 -15.26 -9.95
N LEU A 2 -20.52 -14.94 -8.66
CA LEU A 2 -20.54 -13.56 -8.12
C LEU A 2 -19.36 -12.64 -8.53
N ARG A 3 -18.11 -13.13 -8.51
CA ARG A 3 -16.94 -12.30 -8.88
C ARG A 3 -16.93 -11.93 -10.37
N ASN A 4 -17.29 -12.85 -11.25
CA ASN A 4 -17.28 -12.61 -12.69
C ASN A 4 -18.39 -11.62 -13.07
N GLU A 5 -19.58 -11.76 -12.48
CA GLU A 5 -20.69 -10.81 -12.66
C GLU A 5 -20.34 -9.40 -12.17
N PHE A 6 -19.64 -9.29 -11.03
CA PHE A 6 -19.15 -8.01 -10.53
C PHE A 6 -18.16 -7.35 -11.50
N ILE A 7 -17.21 -8.12 -12.03
CA ILE A 7 -16.23 -7.62 -13.01
C ILE A 7 -16.94 -7.11 -14.27
N GLU A 8 -17.93 -7.83 -14.79
CA GLU A 8 -18.69 -7.38 -15.98
C GLU A 8 -19.46 -6.09 -15.73
N LYS A 9 -20.03 -5.89 -14.53
CA LYS A 9 -20.66 -4.60 -14.16
C LYS A 9 -19.66 -3.47 -14.08
N VAL A 10 -18.50 -3.69 -13.46
CA VAL A 10 -17.45 -2.67 -13.31
C VAL A 10 -16.87 -2.25 -14.67
N LYS A 11 -16.73 -3.19 -15.62
CA LYS A 11 -16.27 -2.90 -17.00
C LYS A 11 -17.16 -1.90 -17.76
N GLN A 12 -18.42 -1.76 -17.38
CA GLN A 12 -19.34 -0.80 -18.01
C GLN A 12 -19.13 0.64 -17.52
N ILE A 13 -18.39 0.84 -16.43
CA ILE A 13 -18.10 2.15 -15.85
C ILE A 13 -16.81 2.68 -16.47
N SER A 14 -16.83 3.94 -16.92
CA SER A 14 -15.62 4.57 -17.46
C SER A 14 -14.57 4.76 -16.36
N LYS A 15 -13.29 4.70 -16.73
CA LYS A 15 -12.19 4.71 -15.77
C LYS A 15 -12.17 5.97 -14.89
N GLU A 16 -12.61 7.10 -15.45
CA GLU A 16 -12.66 8.41 -14.81
C GLU A 16 -13.74 8.51 -13.73
N ASN A 17 -14.74 7.63 -13.80
CA ASN A 17 -15.83 7.54 -12.84
C ASN A 17 -15.61 6.42 -11.80
N LEU A 18 -14.49 5.70 -11.88
CA LEU A 18 -14.13 4.65 -10.93
C LEU A 18 -13.20 5.22 -9.86
N VAL A 19 -13.68 5.20 -8.61
CA VAL A 19 -12.89 5.50 -7.42
C VAL A 19 -12.75 4.22 -6.60
N PHE A 20 -11.52 3.77 -6.40
CA PHE A 20 -11.21 2.65 -5.51
C PHE A 20 -10.83 3.20 -4.14
N ILE A 21 -11.37 2.65 -3.06
CA ILE A 21 -11.04 3.09 -1.69
C ILE A 21 -10.42 1.91 -0.97
N ASP A 22 -9.31 2.17 -0.27
CA ASP A 22 -8.64 1.18 0.56
C ASP A 22 -7.90 1.83 1.72
N GLU A 23 -7.51 1.01 2.70
CA GLU A 23 -6.63 1.38 3.82
C GLU A 23 -5.24 0.76 3.65
N SER A 24 -4.20 1.55 3.95
CA SER A 24 -2.84 1.04 4.08
C SER A 24 -2.22 1.49 5.40
N GLY A 25 -1.78 0.51 6.21
CA GLY A 25 -0.97 0.73 7.40
C GLY A 25 0.52 0.64 7.09
N ILE A 26 1.30 1.59 7.60
CA ILE A 26 2.75 1.67 7.44
C ILE A 26 3.37 1.75 8.83
N GLU A 27 4.20 0.76 9.16
CA GLU A 27 4.98 0.73 10.39
C GLU A 27 6.29 1.53 10.22
N ASP A 28 6.73 2.23 11.26
CA ASP A 28 7.96 3.04 11.22
C ASP A 28 9.25 2.21 11.13
N ASN A 29 9.19 0.94 11.47
CA ASN A 29 10.29 -0.02 11.38
C ASN A 29 10.17 -0.96 10.17
N ALA A 30 9.20 -0.72 9.28
CA ALA A 30 9.02 -1.50 8.06
C ALA A 30 10.28 -1.41 7.18
N CYS A 31 10.98 -2.52 7.04
CA CYS A 31 12.18 -2.62 6.22
C CYS A 31 12.21 -3.92 5.43
N ARG A 32 13.00 -3.95 4.36
CA ARG A 32 13.24 -5.20 3.63
C ARG A 32 14.10 -6.14 4.48
N GLU A 33 13.58 -7.33 4.77
CA GLU A 33 14.31 -8.32 5.55
C GLU A 33 15.33 -9.12 4.72
N TYR A 34 15.17 -9.08 3.40
CA TYR A 34 16.02 -9.78 2.45
C TYR A 34 16.57 -8.81 1.42
N GLY A 35 17.84 -8.98 1.09
CA GLY A 35 18.55 -8.21 0.07
C GLY A 35 19.46 -9.11 -0.75
N TRP A 36 19.86 -8.62 -1.92
CA TRP A 36 20.78 -9.33 -2.79
C TRP A 36 22.18 -8.72 -2.67
N SER A 37 23.19 -9.57 -2.62
CA SER A 37 24.60 -9.16 -2.67
C SER A 37 25.41 -10.15 -3.49
N ILE A 38 26.58 -9.70 -3.95
CA ILE A 38 27.51 -10.55 -4.69
C ILE A 38 27.94 -11.71 -3.78
N LYS A 39 28.08 -12.91 -4.35
CA LYS A 39 28.55 -14.09 -3.61
C LYS A 39 29.87 -13.79 -2.89
N GLY A 40 29.92 -14.04 -1.59
CA GLY A 40 31.09 -13.75 -0.75
C GLY A 40 31.12 -12.34 -0.15
N THR A 41 30.13 -11.49 -0.44
CA THR A 41 29.99 -10.16 0.15
C THR A 41 28.84 -10.11 1.14
N ARG A 42 28.93 -9.23 2.14
CA ARG A 42 27.85 -9.04 3.12
C ARG A 42 26.78 -8.13 2.54
N CYS A 43 25.52 -8.54 2.68
CA CYS A 43 24.35 -7.69 2.41
C CYS A 43 23.99 -6.94 3.70
N TYR A 44 24.34 -5.67 3.79
CA TYR A 44 23.97 -4.84 4.94
C TYR A 44 22.58 -4.27 4.75
N GLY A 45 21.80 -4.23 5.84
CA GLY A 45 20.50 -3.59 5.92
C GLY A 45 20.38 -2.83 7.22
N ASN A 46 19.67 -1.70 7.19
CA ASN A 46 19.34 -0.93 8.38
C ASN A 46 17.87 -1.19 8.74
N LYS A 47 17.62 -1.55 10.00
CA LYS A 47 16.27 -1.71 10.57
C LYS A 47 16.20 -0.91 11.86
N ALA A 48 15.11 -0.18 12.05
CA ALA A 48 14.84 0.44 13.34
C ALA A 48 14.61 -0.66 14.38
N TYR A 49 15.32 -0.60 15.51
CA TYR A 49 15.31 -1.66 16.52
C TYR A 49 13.93 -1.82 17.19
N GLN A 50 13.20 -0.73 17.40
CA GLN A 50 11.89 -0.71 18.05
C GLN A 50 10.84 -0.14 17.10
N HIS A 51 9.65 -0.75 17.11
CA HIS A 51 8.44 -0.16 16.55
C HIS A 51 7.96 0.95 17.50
N LYS A 52 7.98 2.22 17.07
CA LYS A 52 7.53 3.35 17.92
C LYS A 52 6.24 3.96 17.43
N SER A 53 5.90 3.78 16.16
CA SER A 53 4.76 4.44 15.56
C SER A 53 4.30 3.73 14.31
N SER A 54 3.03 3.90 13.98
CA SER A 54 2.44 3.46 12.72
C SER A 54 1.55 4.54 12.14
N VAL A 55 1.49 4.61 10.83
CA VAL A 55 0.62 5.51 10.08
C VAL A 55 -0.41 4.68 9.32
N SER A 56 -1.70 4.90 9.58
CA SER A 56 -2.78 4.36 8.75
C SER A 56 -3.26 5.45 7.78
N MET A 57 -3.32 5.12 6.49
CA MET A 57 -3.86 5.99 5.46
C MET A 57 -5.08 5.36 4.83
N ILE A 58 -6.18 6.12 4.77
CA ILE A 58 -7.37 5.77 3.97
C ILE A 58 -7.42 6.75 2.81
N ALA A 59 -7.48 6.26 1.57
CA ALA A 59 -7.52 7.14 0.41
C ALA A 59 -8.31 6.54 -0.75
N GLY A 60 -8.81 7.43 -1.62
CA GLY A 60 -9.33 7.05 -2.92
C GLY A 60 -8.23 6.99 -3.97
N LEU A 61 -8.33 6.07 -4.91
CA LEU A 61 -7.53 6.02 -6.14
C LEU A 61 -8.49 6.22 -7.32
N CYS A 62 -8.26 7.28 -8.09
CA CYS A 62 -8.98 7.57 -9.33
C CYS A 62 -7.96 7.94 -10.41
N ASN A 63 -8.06 7.37 -11.60
CA ASN A 63 -7.15 7.70 -12.71
C ASN A 63 -5.65 7.69 -12.35
N ASN A 64 -5.21 6.69 -11.59
CA ASN A 64 -3.83 6.56 -11.12
C ASN A 64 -3.35 7.69 -10.18
N GLN A 65 -4.28 8.47 -9.61
CA GLN A 65 -4.01 9.54 -8.65
C GLN A 65 -4.71 9.25 -7.32
N ILE A 66 -4.00 9.53 -6.23
CA ILE A 66 -4.56 9.47 -4.89
C ILE A 66 -5.42 10.72 -4.65
N ILE A 67 -6.65 10.51 -4.19
CA ILE A 67 -7.62 11.56 -3.87
C ILE A 67 -8.12 11.40 -2.43
N ALA A 68 -8.43 12.53 -1.80
CA ALA A 68 -8.96 12.61 -0.44
C ALA A 68 -8.24 11.72 0.60
N PRO A 69 -6.89 11.76 0.70
CA PRO A 69 -6.18 10.98 1.71
C PRO A 69 -6.52 11.48 3.12
N VAL A 70 -6.80 10.54 4.01
CA VAL A 70 -6.94 10.77 5.45
C VAL A 70 -5.86 9.94 6.14
N ILE A 71 -5.11 10.59 7.02
CA ILE A 71 -3.95 10.00 7.70
C ILE A 71 -4.23 9.96 9.21
N PHE A 72 -3.98 8.82 9.81
CA PHE A 72 -4.03 8.60 11.25
C PHE A 72 -2.65 8.17 11.74
N GLU A 73 -2.15 8.87 12.75
CA GLU A 73 -0.88 8.53 13.39
C GLU A 73 -1.15 7.83 14.72
N ARG A 74 -0.40 6.75 14.97
CA ARG A 74 -0.39 6.03 16.23
C ARG A 74 1.03 6.03 16.78
N TYR A 75 1.18 6.50 18.01
CA TYR A 75 2.42 6.53 18.78
C TYR A 75 2.41 5.49 19.90
#